data_AF-A0A328EMR2-F1
#
_entry.id   AF-A0A328EMR2-F1
#
_cell.length_a   1.000
_cell.length_b   1.000
_cell.length_c   1.000
_cell.angle_alpha   90.00
_cell.angle_beta   90.00
_cell.angle_gamma   90.00
#
_symmetry.space_group_name_H-M   'P 1'
#
loop_
_entity.id
_entity.type
_entity.pdbx_description
1 polymer ?
#
loop_
_entity_poly.entity_id
_entity_poly.type
_entity_poly.pdbx_seq_one_letter_code
_entity_poly.pdbx_strand_id
1 'polypeptide(L)'
;MRRFLGLDIIARLSNDIERYLDECMRAEGGTRENASLRNRMLDVQKLKDHLNTELESVLVERLQLSERKNKAEILLKRSERQLVSQGGTYAEKRQFLQEQHNRLESDHQARQNALIDLCNDLLPFSLVPELLHDLESTLKREADQKRKDLAADLFKDTCRSLVRTFEDESLWNGLNVHAETRDELLRRLSSAVNSYPLNGLRESTVIHDITDIERQRITEWIRIAATETPNKVERLCDDLRSLDQMIVKIRIEMDKAPDDVLLAHVYQEIHEAQAEVSDLILEESKIQETIGTLQYRISETDRELRIMRDKLIKLQSAEHNLDLASRSLLVLKTYEDALVRTKIQDIEEKIVRSFNTLCHKSRLLSRITIDLDDYSLSLYSTNDKKIFLSDLSAGERQLYVISLLWALRQVSEKDIPLFVDTPVAKLDELHGWQLMHDFFPRVSNQVILFAHTKEMDNGLLQEAAFYTARRYKLDFDDTRKRTQVQCEESPVSGLLIR
;
A
#
# COMPACT_ATOMS: atom_id res chain seq x y z
N MET A 1 5.03 -8.19 74.73
CA MET A 1 5.46 -6.82 75.02
C MET A 1 5.36 -5.89 73.80
N ARG A 2 6.04 -6.19 72.68
CA ARG A 2 6.01 -5.35 71.46
C ARG A 2 4.60 -4.95 70.98
N ARG A 3 3.68 -5.91 70.92
CA ARG A 3 2.26 -5.68 70.56
C ARG A 3 1.49 -4.84 71.59
N PHE A 4 1.89 -4.87 72.86
CA PHE A 4 1.28 -4.02 73.91
C PHE A 4 1.76 -2.56 73.80
N LEU A 5 2.96 -2.34 73.25
CA LEU A 5 3.58 -1.03 73.10
C LEU A 5 3.38 -0.40 71.70
N GLY A 6 2.60 -1.03 70.82
CA GLY A 6 2.30 -0.52 69.46
C GLY A 6 3.44 -0.67 68.44
N LEU A 7 4.49 -1.43 68.77
CA LEU A 7 5.67 -1.64 67.90
C LEU A 7 5.39 -2.61 66.74
N ASP A 8 4.25 -3.31 66.77
CA ASP A 8 3.86 -4.29 65.76
C ASP A 8 3.52 -3.65 64.40
N ILE A 9 3.03 -2.42 64.38
CA ILE A 9 2.70 -1.70 63.14
C ILE A 9 3.98 -1.31 62.40
N ILE A 10 5.00 -0.83 63.13
CA ILE A 10 6.29 -0.42 62.57
C ILE A 10 7.03 -1.63 61.99
N ALA A 11 7.04 -2.75 62.72
CA ALA A 11 7.66 -3.99 62.26
C ALA A 11 6.98 -4.54 60.99
N ARG A 12 5.64 -4.47 60.90
CA ARG A 12 4.91 -4.87 59.69
C ARG A 12 5.28 -4.01 58.49
N LEU A 13 5.24 -2.68 58.66
CA LEU A 13 5.58 -1.75 57.59
C LEU A 13 7.03 -1.93 57.11
N SER A 14 7.97 -2.14 58.04
CA SER A 14 9.37 -2.39 57.69
C SER A 14 9.53 -3.68 56.87
N ASN A 15 8.91 -4.78 57.30
CA ASN A 15 8.93 -6.04 56.56
C ASN A 15 8.29 -5.94 55.16
N ASP A 16 7.20 -5.17 55.03
CA ASP A 16 6.56 -4.95 53.73
C ASP A 16 7.46 -4.13 52.78
N ILE A 17 8.17 -3.13 53.29
CA ILE A 17 9.15 -2.34 52.51
C ILE A 17 10.38 -3.19 52.15
N GLU A 18 10.88 -4.03 53.07
CA GLU A 18 11.97 -4.98 52.78
C GLU A 18 11.59 -5.97 51.69
N ARG A 19 10.37 -6.53 51.73
CA ARG A 19 9.88 -7.41 50.66
C ARG A 19 9.80 -6.67 49.33
N TYR A 20 9.33 -5.43 49.33
CA TYR A 20 9.29 -4.59 48.12
C TYR A 20 10.70 -4.33 47.56
N LEU A 21 11.69 -4.04 48.42
CA LEU A 21 13.10 -3.91 48.02
C LEU A 21 13.64 -5.21 47.43
N ASP A 22 13.38 -6.36 48.04
CA ASP A 22 13.82 -7.67 47.54
C ASP A 22 13.21 -8.01 46.18
N GLU A 23 11.93 -7.69 45.97
CA GLU A 23 11.25 -7.87 44.69
C GLU A 23 11.85 -6.96 43.60
N CYS A 24 12.11 -5.69 43.93
CA CYS A 24 12.73 -4.75 43.00
C CYS A 24 14.20 -5.08 42.71
N MET A 25 15.00 -5.47 43.70
CA MET A 25 16.41 -5.86 43.54
C MET A 25 16.58 -7.10 42.66
N ARG A 26 15.62 -8.05 42.71
CA ARG A 26 15.61 -9.21 41.79
C ARG A 26 15.26 -8.82 40.35
N ALA A 27 14.54 -7.73 40.15
CA ALA A 27 14.27 -7.17 38.83
C ALA A 27 15.44 -6.32 38.31
N GLU A 28 16.33 -5.85 39.18
CA GLU A 28 17.43 -4.94 38.84
C GLU A 28 18.74 -5.62 38.42
N GLY A 29 18.71 -6.23 37.23
CA GLY A 29 19.88 -6.25 36.34
C GLY A 29 20.21 -4.87 35.73
N GLY A 30 19.60 -3.80 36.24
CA GLY A 30 19.30 -2.56 35.52
C GLY A 30 20.47 -1.63 35.23
N THR A 31 21.56 -1.63 36.00
CA THR A 31 22.68 -0.68 35.77
C THR A 31 23.50 -1.02 34.52
N ARG A 32 23.78 -2.31 34.29
CA ARG A 32 24.47 -2.79 33.07
C ARG A 32 23.57 -2.67 31.84
N GLU A 33 22.28 -2.94 32.02
CA GLU A 33 21.27 -2.83 30.98
C GLU A 33 21.02 -1.37 30.58
N ASN A 34 21.03 -0.42 31.53
CA ASN A 34 20.93 1.02 31.26
C ASN A 34 22.07 1.53 30.38
N ALA A 35 23.31 1.16 30.72
CA ALA A 35 24.48 1.58 29.95
C ALA A 35 24.46 0.99 28.53
N SER A 36 24.09 -0.28 28.40
CA SER A 36 23.91 -0.96 27.11
C SER A 36 22.81 -0.30 26.26
N LEU A 37 21.67 0.02 26.87
CA LEU A 37 20.53 0.66 26.20
C LEU A 37 20.88 2.06 25.70
N ARG A 38 21.60 2.86 26.51
CA ARG A 38 22.07 4.20 26.12
C ARG A 38 23.06 4.14 24.96
N ASN A 39 24.00 3.20 24.98
CA ASN A 39 24.95 3.00 23.88
C ASN A 39 24.23 2.59 22.60
N ARG A 40 23.27 1.65 22.70
CA ARG A 40 22.48 1.23 21.54
C ARG A 40 21.64 2.37 20.96
N MET A 41 21.06 3.23 21.81
CA MET A 41 20.35 4.43 21.36
C MET A 41 21.25 5.41 20.62
N LEU A 42 22.49 5.61 21.08
CA LEU A 42 23.49 6.42 20.38
C LEU A 42 23.82 5.84 19.00
N ASP A 43 23.97 4.53 18.88
CA ASP A 43 24.24 3.87 17.59
C ASP A 43 23.08 4.00 16.61
N VAL A 44 21.83 3.79 17.08
CA VAL A 44 20.63 3.95 16.24
C VAL A 44 20.43 5.42 15.84
N GLN A 45 20.75 6.37 16.71
CA GLN A 45 20.72 7.79 16.39
C GLN A 45 21.73 8.14 15.28
N LYS A 46 22.98 7.66 15.39
CA LYS A 46 23.99 7.84 14.34
C LYS A 46 23.55 7.25 13.00
N LEU A 47 22.92 6.07 13.03
CA LEU A 47 22.37 5.44 11.82
C LEU A 47 21.28 6.31 11.19
N LYS A 48 20.36 6.86 12.01
CA LYS A 48 19.32 7.76 11.54
C LYS A 48 19.91 9.02 10.90
N ASP A 49 20.91 9.62 11.52
CA ASP A 49 21.56 10.83 11.00
C ASP A 49 22.23 10.54 9.65
N HIS A 50 22.90 9.40 9.52
CA HIS A 50 23.48 8.94 8.26
C HIS A 50 22.43 8.75 7.15
N LEU A 51 21.30 8.10 7.47
CA LEU A 51 20.20 7.91 6.51
C LEU A 51 19.58 9.24 6.06
N ASN A 52 19.48 10.22 6.96
CA ASN A 52 19.01 11.56 6.59
C ASN A 52 19.98 12.25 5.65
N THR A 53 21.30 12.13 5.87
CA THR A 53 22.31 12.67 4.96
C THR A 53 22.24 12.01 3.58
N GLU A 54 22.07 10.69 3.50
CA GLU A 54 21.85 9.99 2.22
C GLU A 54 20.55 10.44 1.53
N LEU A 55 19.47 10.65 2.29
CA LEU A 55 18.22 11.15 1.74
C LEU A 55 18.38 12.56 1.16
N GLU A 56 19.10 13.43 1.85
CA GLU A 56 19.40 14.79 1.38
C GLU A 56 20.20 14.76 0.07
N SER A 57 21.22 13.91 -0.06
CA SER A 57 22.00 13.81 -1.30
C SER A 57 21.13 13.32 -2.46
N VAL A 58 20.29 12.30 -2.25
CA VAL A 58 19.39 11.78 -3.29
C VAL A 58 18.32 12.81 -3.69
N LEU A 59 17.86 13.65 -2.76
CA LEU A 59 16.94 14.75 -3.07
C LEU A 59 17.59 15.83 -3.94
N VAL A 60 18.88 16.13 -3.73
CA VAL A 60 19.65 17.03 -4.60
C VAL A 60 19.80 16.44 -6.00
N GLU A 61 20.11 15.14 -6.12
CA GLU A 61 20.18 14.45 -7.42
C GLU A 61 18.83 14.51 -8.16
N ARG A 62 17.71 14.31 -7.45
CA ARG A 62 16.37 14.44 -8.03
C ARG A 62 16.10 15.83 -8.60
N LEU A 63 16.54 16.88 -7.91
CA LEU A 63 16.38 18.25 -8.39
C LEU A 63 17.19 18.49 -9.68
N GLN A 64 18.43 18.03 -9.73
CA GLN A 64 19.28 18.13 -10.92
C GLN A 64 18.69 17.36 -12.11
N LEU A 65 18.16 16.15 -11.86
CA LEU A 65 17.47 15.36 -12.87
C LEU A 65 16.22 16.08 -13.40
N SER A 66 15.42 16.67 -12.52
CA SER A 66 14.22 17.44 -12.89
C SER A 66 14.56 18.64 -13.79
N GLU A 67 15.66 19.36 -13.51
CA GLU A 67 16.13 20.43 -14.38
C GLU A 67 16.56 19.92 -15.76
N ARG A 68 17.28 18.80 -15.84
CA ARG A 68 17.67 18.16 -17.10
C ARG A 68 16.45 17.75 -17.92
N LYS A 69 15.48 17.10 -17.28
CA LYS A 69 14.21 16.68 -17.90
C LYS A 69 13.44 17.86 -18.46
N ASN A 70 13.30 18.95 -17.70
CA ASN A 70 12.60 20.14 -18.16
C ASN A 70 13.30 20.78 -19.39
N LYS A 71 14.63 20.82 -19.40
CA LYS A 71 15.39 21.29 -20.58
C LYS A 71 15.14 20.42 -21.81
N ALA A 72 15.18 19.09 -21.66
CA ALA A 72 14.91 18.15 -22.76
C ALA A 72 13.46 18.27 -23.28
N GLU A 73 12.48 18.40 -22.39
CA GLU A 73 11.07 18.61 -22.77
C GLU A 73 10.85 19.94 -23.52
N ILE A 74 11.56 21.01 -23.13
CA ILE A 74 11.51 22.30 -23.85
C ILE A 74 12.09 22.15 -25.26
N LEU A 75 13.20 21.43 -25.42
CA LEU A 75 13.81 21.15 -26.73
C LEU A 75 12.87 20.34 -27.60
N LEU A 76 12.29 19.25 -27.07
CA LEU A 76 11.30 18.43 -27.79
C LEU A 76 10.13 19.27 -28.29
N LYS A 77 9.50 20.07 -27.41
CA LYS A 77 8.39 20.95 -27.79
C LYS A 77 8.79 21.97 -28.86
N ARG A 78 10.04 22.42 -28.87
CA ARG A 78 10.54 23.36 -29.88
C ARG A 78 10.69 22.65 -31.24
N SER A 79 11.28 21.46 -31.28
CA SER A 79 11.44 20.69 -32.51
C SER A 79 10.09 20.21 -33.08
N GLU A 80 9.13 19.84 -32.22
CA GLU A 80 7.75 19.53 -32.64
C GLU A 80 7.03 20.75 -33.24
N ARG A 81 7.18 21.94 -32.63
CA ARG A 81 6.64 23.18 -33.21
C ARG A 81 7.30 23.52 -34.55
N GLN A 82 8.60 23.27 -34.66
CA GLN A 82 9.33 23.45 -35.91
C GLN A 82 8.79 22.51 -37.00
N LEU A 83 8.54 21.23 -36.68
CA LEU A 83 7.93 20.26 -37.59
C LEU A 83 6.52 20.70 -38.05
N VAL A 84 5.69 21.18 -37.13
CA VAL A 84 4.36 21.70 -37.48
C VAL A 84 4.46 22.93 -38.37
N SER A 85 5.39 23.86 -38.08
CA SER A 85 5.59 25.08 -38.89
C SER A 85 6.18 24.79 -40.28
N GLN A 86 6.94 23.72 -40.42
CA GLN A 86 7.56 23.27 -41.67
C GLN A 86 6.67 22.28 -42.45
N GLY A 87 5.47 21.99 -41.96
CA GLY A 87 4.48 21.22 -42.70
C GLY A 87 4.64 19.70 -42.58
N GLY A 88 4.82 19.14 -41.39
CA GLY A 88 4.89 17.68 -41.17
C GLY A 88 3.73 16.85 -41.76
N THR A 89 2.59 17.45 -42.12
CA THR A 89 1.49 16.80 -42.86
C THR A 89 1.73 16.66 -44.37
N TYR A 90 2.76 17.31 -44.91
CA TYR A 90 3.07 17.30 -46.34
C TYR A 90 3.89 16.08 -46.78
N ALA A 91 4.65 15.43 -45.88
CA ALA A 91 5.46 14.26 -46.24
C ALA A 91 4.59 13.06 -46.68
N GLU A 92 3.56 12.71 -45.91
CA GLU A 92 2.58 11.67 -46.29
C GLU A 92 1.83 12.05 -47.58
N LYS A 93 1.49 13.34 -47.72
CA LYS A 93 0.78 13.86 -48.89
C LYS A 93 1.66 13.83 -50.15
N ARG A 94 2.97 14.05 -50.02
CA ARG A 94 3.94 14.01 -51.13
C ARG A 94 4.11 12.60 -51.67
N GLN A 95 4.21 11.59 -50.81
CA GLN A 95 4.27 10.18 -51.24
C GLN A 95 3.02 9.79 -52.04
N PHE A 96 1.84 10.17 -51.56
CA PHE A 96 0.58 9.93 -52.27
C PHE A 96 0.53 10.66 -53.63
N LEU A 97 0.96 11.93 -53.68
CA LEU A 97 1.02 12.69 -54.93
C LEU A 97 2.03 12.11 -55.93
N GLN A 98 3.18 11.60 -55.45
CA GLN A 98 4.18 10.93 -56.27
C GLN A 98 3.65 9.63 -56.88
N GLU A 99 2.93 8.82 -56.12
CA GLU A 99 2.29 7.60 -56.64
C GLU A 99 1.25 7.93 -57.72
N GLN A 100 0.44 8.97 -57.50
CA GLN A 100 -0.51 9.42 -58.52
C GLN A 100 0.18 9.97 -59.77
N HIS A 101 1.25 10.74 -59.62
CA HIS A 101 2.06 11.24 -60.74
C HIS A 101 2.58 10.08 -61.60
N ASN A 102 3.21 9.08 -60.98
CA ASN A 102 3.76 7.92 -61.68
C ASN A 102 2.68 7.12 -62.44
N ARG A 103 1.48 7.00 -61.87
CA ARG A 103 0.34 6.35 -62.55
C ARG A 103 -0.09 7.12 -63.80
N LEU A 104 -0.26 8.44 -63.68
CA LEU A 104 -0.64 9.28 -64.82
C LEU A 104 0.41 9.29 -65.92
N GLU A 105 1.71 9.31 -65.59
CA GLU A 105 2.79 9.19 -66.58
C GLU A 105 2.76 7.84 -67.30
N SER A 106 2.51 6.74 -66.57
CA SER A 106 2.36 5.42 -67.17
C SER A 106 1.17 5.37 -68.14
N ASP A 107 0.03 5.94 -67.75
CA ASP A 107 -1.15 6.01 -68.61
C ASP A 107 -0.88 6.89 -69.85
N HIS A 108 -0.22 8.03 -69.67
CA HIS A 108 0.20 8.91 -70.76
C HIS A 108 1.08 8.16 -71.76
N GLN A 109 2.11 7.46 -71.27
CA GLN A 109 3.01 6.67 -72.11
C GLN A 109 2.25 5.57 -72.87
N ALA A 110 1.29 4.90 -72.23
CA ALA A 110 0.46 3.88 -72.87
C ALA A 110 -0.39 4.45 -74.02
N ARG A 111 -1.00 5.64 -73.83
CA ARG A 111 -1.77 6.32 -74.89
C ARG A 111 -0.87 6.82 -76.03
N GLN A 112 0.32 7.31 -75.70
CA GLN A 112 1.30 7.72 -76.70
C GLN A 112 1.77 6.53 -77.55
N ASN A 113 2.06 5.39 -76.92
CA ASN A 113 2.41 4.16 -77.63
C ASN A 113 1.27 3.68 -78.54
N ALA A 114 0.02 3.73 -78.06
CA ALA A 114 -1.14 3.38 -78.89
C ALA A 114 -1.28 4.29 -80.13
N LEU A 115 -0.93 5.57 -80.02
CA LEU A 115 -0.90 6.49 -81.16
C LEU A 115 0.23 6.12 -82.14
N ILE A 116 1.41 5.77 -81.63
CA ILE A 116 2.54 5.30 -82.46
C ILE A 116 2.18 4.00 -83.19
N ASP A 117 1.47 3.08 -82.54
CA ASP A 117 1.00 1.84 -83.17
C ASP A 117 0.04 2.13 -84.33
N LEU A 118 -0.86 3.11 -84.18
CA LEU A 118 -1.72 3.56 -85.28
C LEU A 118 -0.91 4.18 -86.43
N CYS A 119 0.13 4.96 -86.13
CA CYS A 119 1.05 5.52 -87.12
C CYS A 119 1.77 4.42 -87.92
N ASN A 120 2.12 3.31 -87.28
CA ASN A 120 2.77 2.16 -87.91
C ASN A 120 1.79 1.28 -88.71
N ASP A 121 0.48 1.52 -88.58
CA ASP A 121 -0.59 0.73 -89.20
C ASP A 121 -1.36 1.59 -90.25
N LEU A 122 -2.69 1.68 -90.14
CA LEU A 122 -3.53 2.28 -91.18
C LEU A 122 -3.62 3.83 -91.14
N LEU A 123 -3.07 4.50 -90.12
CA LEU A 123 -3.19 5.96 -89.98
C LEU A 123 -2.58 6.77 -91.14
N PRO A 124 -1.38 6.44 -91.69
CA PRO A 124 -0.83 7.17 -92.82
C PRO A 124 -1.77 7.20 -94.03
N PHE A 125 -2.55 6.13 -94.22
CA PHE A 125 -3.53 6.04 -95.29
C PHE A 125 -4.77 6.89 -95.03
N SER A 126 -5.19 7.03 -93.76
CA SER A 126 -6.27 7.94 -93.36
C SER A 126 -6.01 9.40 -93.74
N LEU A 127 -4.73 9.79 -93.90
CA LEU A 127 -4.33 11.15 -94.29
C LEU A 127 -4.57 11.45 -95.77
N VAL A 128 -4.86 10.43 -96.60
CA VAL A 128 -5.01 10.57 -98.05
C VAL A 128 -6.34 9.99 -98.54
N PRO A 129 -7.49 10.55 -98.12
CA PRO A 129 -8.81 9.99 -98.39
C PRO A 129 -9.16 9.97 -99.89
N GLU A 130 -8.67 10.92 -100.66
CA GLU A 130 -8.89 11.00 -102.11
C GLU A 130 -8.28 9.79 -102.84
N LEU A 131 -7.02 9.45 -102.52
CA LEU A 131 -6.35 8.28 -103.12
C LEU A 131 -7.00 6.97 -102.70
N LEU A 132 -7.49 6.87 -101.46
CA LEU A 132 -8.23 5.68 -101.00
C LEU A 132 -9.55 5.50 -101.76
N HIS A 133 -10.27 6.60 -102.02
CA HIS A 133 -11.50 6.56 -102.80
C HIS A 133 -11.23 6.17 -104.26
N ASP A 134 -10.18 6.73 -104.86
CA ASP A 134 -9.75 6.39 -106.23
C ASP A 134 -9.35 4.92 -106.34
N LEU A 135 -8.59 4.40 -105.36
CA LEU A 135 -8.23 2.98 -105.30
C LEU A 135 -9.48 2.10 -105.17
N GLU A 136 -10.41 2.43 -104.28
CA GLU A 136 -11.65 1.68 -104.10
C GLU A 136 -12.49 1.64 -105.39
N SER A 137 -12.64 2.79 -106.07
CA SER A 137 -13.39 2.89 -107.32
C SER A 137 -12.71 2.10 -108.45
N THR A 138 -11.39 2.08 -108.48
CA THR A 138 -10.60 1.33 -109.46
C THR A 138 -10.73 -0.16 -109.23
N LEU A 139 -10.60 -0.63 -107.98
CA LEU A 139 -10.79 -2.05 -107.63
C LEU A 139 -12.19 -2.56 -107.95
N LYS A 140 -13.23 -1.73 -107.76
CA LYS A 140 -14.62 -2.07 -108.15
C LYS A 140 -14.74 -2.23 -109.66
N ARG A 141 -14.24 -1.26 -110.43
CA ARG A 141 -14.25 -1.30 -111.91
C ARG A 141 -13.50 -2.51 -112.46
N GLU A 142 -12.31 -2.81 -111.90
CA GLU A 142 -11.51 -3.95 -112.30
C GLU A 142 -12.19 -5.29 -111.97
N ALA A 143 -12.85 -5.39 -110.80
CA ALA A 143 -13.60 -6.58 -110.43
C ALA A 143 -14.77 -6.84 -111.39
N ASP A 144 -15.52 -5.79 -111.73
CA ASP A 144 -16.61 -5.88 -112.70
C ASP A 144 -16.10 -6.23 -114.10
N GLN A 145 -14.96 -5.67 -114.50
CA GLN A 145 -14.32 -6.01 -115.76
C GLN A 145 -13.87 -7.48 -115.80
N LYS A 146 -13.25 -7.99 -114.72
CA LYS A 146 -12.84 -9.39 -114.62
C LYS A 146 -14.04 -10.33 -114.69
N ARG A 147 -15.17 -9.95 -114.10
CA ARG A 147 -16.45 -10.69 -114.22
C ARG A 147 -17.01 -10.68 -115.64
N LYS A 148 -16.99 -9.52 -116.32
CA LYS A 148 -17.41 -9.40 -117.72
C LYS A 148 -16.53 -10.25 -118.65
N ASP A 149 -15.21 -10.24 -118.45
CA ASP A 149 -14.25 -11.04 -119.21
C ASP A 149 -14.49 -12.55 -119.01
N LEU A 150 -14.64 -13.01 -117.77
CA LEU A 150 -14.99 -14.40 -117.47
C LEU A 150 -16.33 -14.82 -118.11
N ALA A 151 -17.35 -13.96 -118.04
CA ALA A 151 -18.64 -14.23 -118.66
C ALA A 151 -18.53 -14.30 -120.19
N ALA A 152 -17.73 -13.43 -120.81
CA ALA A 152 -17.48 -13.45 -122.24
C ALA A 152 -16.74 -14.73 -122.68
N ASP A 153 -15.76 -15.19 -121.90
CA ASP A 153 -15.05 -16.44 -122.17
C ASP A 153 -15.96 -17.66 -122.01
N LEU A 154 -16.77 -17.73 -120.94
CA LEU A 154 -17.80 -18.77 -120.77
C LEU A 154 -18.81 -18.76 -121.93
N PHE A 155 -19.20 -17.59 -122.43
CA PHE A 155 -20.09 -17.47 -123.58
C PHE A 155 -19.42 -17.98 -124.86
N LYS A 156 -18.15 -17.64 -125.10
CA LYS A 156 -17.39 -18.20 -126.24
C LYS A 156 -17.31 -19.72 -126.17
N ASP A 157 -17.05 -20.28 -124.98
CA ASP A 157 -16.94 -21.72 -124.80
C ASP A 157 -18.30 -22.42 -125.02
N THR A 158 -19.42 -21.84 -124.53
CA THR A 158 -20.76 -22.37 -124.81
C THR A 158 -21.12 -22.27 -126.30
N CYS A 159 -20.81 -21.16 -126.97
CA CYS A 159 -20.99 -21.04 -128.41
C CYS A 159 -20.14 -22.06 -129.20
N ARG A 160 -18.87 -22.28 -128.82
CA ARG A 160 -18.03 -23.32 -129.45
C ARG A 160 -18.61 -24.72 -129.21
N SER A 161 -19.13 -24.98 -128.01
CA SER A 161 -19.81 -26.25 -127.73
C SER A 161 -21.06 -26.42 -128.60
N LEU A 162 -21.84 -25.35 -128.80
CA LEU A 162 -23.05 -25.37 -129.63
C LEU A 162 -22.70 -25.65 -131.09
N VAL A 163 -21.66 -24.99 -131.63
CA VAL A 163 -21.14 -25.29 -132.99
C VAL A 163 -20.74 -26.76 -133.10
N ARG A 164 -20.01 -27.32 -132.11
CA ARG A 164 -19.66 -28.76 -132.10
C ARG A 164 -20.88 -29.66 -132.09
N THR A 165 -21.96 -29.30 -131.40
CA THR A 165 -23.20 -30.07 -131.47
C THR A 165 -23.77 -30.06 -132.89
N PHE A 166 -23.81 -28.90 -133.56
CA PHE A 166 -24.25 -28.82 -134.97
C PHE A 166 -23.33 -29.57 -135.95
N GLU A 167 -22.05 -29.78 -135.60
CA GLU A 167 -21.13 -30.64 -136.37
C GLU A 167 -21.45 -32.13 -136.21
N ASP A 168 -22.13 -32.55 -135.13
CA ASP A 168 -22.52 -33.94 -134.91
C ASP A 168 -23.64 -34.35 -135.89
N GLU A 169 -23.45 -35.46 -136.61
CA GLU A 169 -24.41 -36.00 -137.56
C GLU A 169 -25.72 -36.42 -136.89
N SER A 170 -25.65 -36.80 -135.61
CA SER A 170 -26.80 -37.24 -134.84
C SER A 170 -27.95 -36.21 -134.79
N LEU A 171 -27.61 -34.92 -134.77
CA LEU A 171 -28.57 -33.82 -134.72
C LEU A 171 -29.40 -33.66 -136.00
N TRP A 172 -28.85 -34.10 -137.14
CA TRP A 172 -29.48 -33.94 -138.45
C TRP A 172 -30.32 -35.15 -138.85
N ASN A 173 -30.25 -36.24 -138.08
CA ASN A 173 -31.04 -37.45 -138.32
C ASN A 173 -32.55 -37.16 -138.24
N GLY A 174 -33.26 -37.38 -139.35
CA GLY A 174 -34.70 -37.11 -139.48
C GLY A 174 -35.05 -35.75 -140.11
N LEU A 175 -34.06 -34.90 -140.38
CA LEU A 175 -34.22 -33.64 -141.09
C LEU A 175 -33.75 -33.80 -142.55
N ASN A 176 -34.60 -33.44 -143.51
CA ASN A 176 -34.29 -33.56 -144.94
C ASN A 176 -33.45 -32.37 -145.43
N VAL A 177 -32.21 -32.28 -144.97
CA VAL A 177 -31.27 -31.19 -145.30
C VAL A 177 -30.09 -31.76 -146.09
N HIS A 178 -29.83 -31.23 -147.28
CA HIS A 178 -28.70 -31.63 -148.13
C HIS A 178 -27.34 -31.24 -147.49
N ALA A 179 -26.30 -32.05 -147.73
CA ALA A 179 -24.97 -31.88 -147.16
C ALA A 179 -24.37 -30.48 -147.46
N GLU A 180 -24.52 -29.98 -148.68
CA GLU A 180 -24.06 -28.63 -149.06
C GLU A 180 -24.74 -27.53 -148.24
N THR A 181 -26.04 -27.68 -147.97
CA THR A 181 -26.80 -26.73 -147.15
C THR A 181 -26.36 -26.79 -145.69
N ARG A 182 -26.02 -27.99 -145.18
CA ARG A 182 -25.48 -28.18 -143.82
C ARG A 182 -24.13 -27.50 -143.69
N ASP A 183 -23.21 -27.73 -144.63
CA ASP A 183 -21.87 -27.15 -144.61
C ASP A 183 -21.93 -25.63 -144.73
N GLU A 184 -22.80 -25.09 -145.58
CA GLU A 184 -23.00 -23.65 -145.70
C GLU A 184 -23.63 -23.05 -144.42
N LEU A 185 -24.55 -23.77 -143.76
CA LEU A 185 -25.15 -23.33 -142.50
C LEU A 185 -24.12 -23.34 -141.37
N LEU A 186 -23.30 -24.39 -141.25
CA LEU A 186 -22.18 -24.45 -140.32
C LEU A 186 -21.17 -23.34 -140.57
N ARG A 187 -20.82 -23.07 -141.84
CA ARG A 187 -19.92 -21.97 -142.21
C ARG A 187 -20.51 -20.62 -141.83
N ARG A 188 -21.81 -20.40 -142.08
CA ARG A 188 -22.48 -19.15 -141.68
C ARG A 188 -22.61 -19.01 -140.18
N LEU A 189 -22.94 -20.08 -139.46
CA LEU A 189 -23.14 -20.07 -138.01
C LEU A 189 -21.81 -19.88 -137.27
N SER A 190 -20.76 -20.60 -137.67
CA SER A 190 -19.40 -20.37 -137.17
C SER A 190 -18.89 -18.96 -137.48
N SER A 191 -19.17 -18.43 -138.68
CA SER A 191 -18.83 -17.05 -139.00
C SER A 191 -19.60 -16.04 -138.14
N ALA A 192 -20.90 -16.27 -137.90
CA ALA A 192 -21.73 -15.40 -137.08
C ALA A 192 -21.26 -15.39 -135.61
N VAL A 193 -20.96 -16.56 -135.06
CA VAL A 193 -20.42 -16.72 -133.70
C VAL A 193 -19.05 -16.04 -133.57
N ASN A 194 -18.13 -16.25 -134.52
CA ASN A 194 -16.80 -15.67 -134.48
C ASN A 194 -16.79 -14.16 -134.78
N SER A 195 -17.76 -13.67 -135.55
CA SER A 195 -17.93 -12.25 -135.85
C SER A 195 -18.67 -11.48 -134.75
N TYR A 196 -19.25 -12.18 -133.76
CA TYR A 196 -20.00 -11.51 -132.70
C TYR A 196 -19.04 -10.68 -131.84
N PRO A 197 -19.17 -9.34 -131.83
CA PRO A 197 -18.21 -8.47 -131.17
C PRO A 197 -18.40 -8.53 -129.66
N LEU A 198 -17.65 -9.41 -128.99
CA LEU A 198 -17.53 -9.40 -127.52
C LEU A 198 -16.62 -8.27 -127.02
N ASN A 199 -15.95 -7.57 -127.94
CA ASN A 199 -14.99 -6.51 -127.64
C ASN A 199 -15.64 -5.23 -127.05
N GLY A 200 -16.97 -5.14 -127.03
CA GLY A 200 -17.69 -4.05 -126.36
C GLY A 200 -17.72 -4.14 -124.83
N LEU A 201 -17.18 -5.21 -124.23
CA LEU A 201 -17.20 -5.42 -122.78
C LEU A 201 -15.97 -4.91 -122.03
N ARG A 202 -14.89 -4.50 -122.73
CA ARG A 202 -13.66 -3.98 -122.10
C ARG A 202 -13.67 -2.47 -122.02
N GLU A 203 -14.19 -1.95 -120.91
CA GLU A 203 -14.23 -0.51 -120.61
C GLU A 203 -12.98 -0.02 -119.87
N SER A 204 -12.19 -0.94 -119.28
CA SER A 204 -10.98 -0.59 -118.54
C SER A 204 -9.87 -1.63 -118.65
N THR A 205 -8.63 -1.17 -118.59
CA THR A 205 -7.45 -2.04 -118.41
C THR A 205 -7.36 -2.45 -116.94
N VAL A 206 -7.26 -3.74 -116.66
CA VAL A 206 -6.97 -4.23 -115.31
C VAL A 206 -5.53 -3.87 -114.96
N ILE A 207 -5.34 -2.99 -113.98
CA ILE A 207 -4.04 -2.54 -113.47
C ILE A 207 -3.59 -3.46 -112.32
N HIS A 208 -4.52 -3.82 -111.42
CA HIS A 208 -4.25 -4.67 -110.26
C HIS A 208 -4.86 -6.06 -110.42
N ASP A 209 -4.03 -7.08 -110.70
CA ASP A 209 -4.49 -8.47 -110.81
C ASP A 209 -4.52 -9.18 -109.45
N ILE A 210 -5.37 -8.68 -108.55
CA ILE A 210 -5.55 -9.25 -107.20
C ILE A 210 -6.73 -10.22 -107.12
N THR A 211 -6.67 -11.14 -106.16
CA THR A 211 -7.77 -12.07 -105.86
C THR A 211 -8.97 -11.37 -105.22
N ASP A 212 -10.15 -12.00 -105.25
CA ASP A 212 -11.35 -11.49 -104.54
C ASP A 212 -11.11 -11.33 -103.04
N ILE A 213 -10.34 -12.23 -102.43
CA ILE A 213 -10.03 -12.20 -100.99
C ILE A 213 -9.13 -11.02 -100.65
N GLU A 214 -8.09 -10.78 -101.44
CA GLU A 214 -7.19 -9.63 -101.26
C GLU A 214 -7.91 -8.31 -101.48
N ARG A 215 -8.78 -8.23 -102.50
CA ARG A 215 -9.63 -7.07 -102.74
C ARG A 215 -10.52 -6.77 -101.54
N GLN A 216 -11.22 -7.77 -101.00
CA GLN A 216 -12.06 -7.59 -99.82
C GLN A 216 -11.25 -7.08 -98.62
N ARG A 217 -10.04 -7.61 -98.41
CA ARG A 217 -9.13 -7.14 -97.35
C ARG A 217 -8.73 -5.68 -97.55
N ILE A 218 -8.34 -5.29 -98.76
CA ILE A 218 -7.96 -3.90 -99.07
C ILE A 218 -9.16 -2.96 -98.92
N THR A 219 -10.34 -3.35 -99.39
CA THR A 219 -11.58 -2.57 -99.21
C THR A 219 -11.91 -2.40 -97.72
N GLU A 220 -11.71 -3.43 -96.91
CA GLU A 220 -11.89 -3.35 -95.46
C GLU A 220 -10.85 -2.42 -94.80
N TRP A 221 -9.58 -2.50 -95.20
CA TRP A 221 -8.55 -1.56 -94.75
C TRP A 221 -8.86 -0.11 -95.14
N ILE A 222 -9.35 0.12 -96.35
CA ILE A 222 -9.82 1.44 -96.80
C ILE A 222 -10.95 1.92 -95.90
N ARG A 223 -11.94 1.07 -95.59
CA ARG A 223 -13.05 1.41 -94.69
C ARG A 223 -12.56 1.78 -93.29
N ILE A 224 -11.70 0.95 -92.70
CA ILE A 224 -11.11 1.18 -91.37
C ILE A 224 -10.30 2.48 -91.36
N ALA A 225 -9.43 2.68 -92.35
CA ALA A 225 -8.61 3.89 -92.48
C ALA A 225 -9.47 5.15 -92.68
N ALA A 226 -10.57 5.08 -93.43
CA ALA A 226 -11.42 6.24 -93.69
C ALA A 226 -12.35 6.60 -92.52
N THR A 227 -12.75 5.63 -91.69
CA THR A 227 -13.83 5.83 -90.70
C THR A 227 -13.43 5.54 -89.25
N GLU A 228 -12.74 4.43 -88.99
CA GLU A 228 -12.47 3.99 -87.61
C GLU A 228 -11.18 4.59 -87.06
N THR A 229 -10.12 4.63 -87.88
CA THR A 229 -8.80 5.13 -87.48
C THR A 229 -8.84 6.62 -87.08
N PRO A 230 -9.49 7.54 -87.82
CA PRO A 230 -9.57 8.96 -87.42
C PRO A 230 -10.25 9.16 -86.07
N ASN A 231 -11.36 8.46 -85.83
CA ASN A 231 -12.10 8.52 -84.55
C ASN A 231 -11.27 8.01 -83.37
N LYS A 232 -10.44 6.97 -83.59
CA LYS A 232 -9.52 6.45 -82.56
C LYS A 232 -8.42 7.46 -82.23
N VAL A 233 -7.86 8.12 -83.25
CA VAL A 233 -6.83 9.15 -83.07
C VAL A 233 -7.38 10.37 -82.32
N GLU A 234 -8.58 10.85 -82.67
CA GLU A 234 -9.19 11.99 -81.98
C GLU A 234 -9.35 11.73 -80.47
N ARG A 235 -9.89 10.55 -80.11
CA ARG A 235 -10.03 10.15 -78.71
C ARG A 235 -8.69 10.07 -77.97
N LEU A 236 -7.67 9.45 -78.59
CA LEU A 236 -6.34 9.35 -77.99
C LEU A 236 -5.70 10.73 -77.79
N CYS A 237 -5.88 11.65 -78.73
CA CYS A 237 -5.37 13.02 -78.61
C CYS A 237 -6.05 13.79 -77.48
N ASP A 238 -7.36 13.64 -77.30
CA ASP A 238 -8.09 14.28 -76.20
C ASP A 238 -7.72 13.68 -74.83
N ASP A 239 -7.56 12.35 -74.77
CA ASP A 239 -7.07 11.66 -73.57
C ASP A 239 -5.68 12.16 -73.18
N LEU A 240 -4.75 12.24 -74.13
CA LEU A 240 -3.38 12.74 -73.90
C LEU A 240 -3.38 14.18 -73.37
N ARG A 241 -4.17 15.09 -73.98
CA ARG A 241 -4.30 16.47 -73.49
C ARG A 241 -4.83 16.54 -72.06
N SER A 242 -5.79 15.68 -71.71
CA SER A 242 -6.36 15.65 -70.36
C SER A 242 -5.32 15.16 -69.33
N LEU A 243 -4.53 14.14 -69.69
CA LEU A 243 -3.47 13.59 -68.86
C LEU A 243 -2.36 14.61 -68.63
N ASP A 244 -1.93 15.33 -69.68
CA ASP A 244 -0.94 16.41 -69.57
C ASP A 244 -1.36 17.48 -68.56
N GLN A 245 -2.63 17.92 -68.63
CA GLN A 245 -3.16 18.90 -67.69
C GLN A 245 -3.18 18.38 -66.25
N MET A 246 -3.47 17.10 -66.04
CA MET A 246 -3.46 16.49 -64.70
C MET A 246 -2.04 16.35 -64.16
N ILE A 247 -1.09 15.90 -64.99
CA ILE A 247 0.34 15.78 -64.62
C ILE A 247 0.90 17.15 -64.20
N VAL A 248 0.64 18.21 -64.98
CA VAL A 248 1.09 19.57 -64.64
C VAL A 248 0.51 20.05 -63.30
N LYS A 249 -0.77 19.80 -63.03
CA LYS A 249 -1.41 20.17 -61.76
C LYS A 249 -0.76 19.46 -60.57
N ILE A 250 -0.56 18.13 -60.67
CA ILE A 250 0.06 17.35 -59.60
C ILE A 250 1.50 17.80 -59.37
N ARG A 251 2.26 18.10 -60.43
CA ARG A 251 3.62 18.61 -60.30
C ARG A 251 3.69 19.94 -59.53
N ILE A 252 2.78 20.87 -59.82
CA ILE A 252 2.67 22.15 -59.08
C ILE A 252 2.31 21.90 -57.60
N GLU A 253 1.50 20.90 -57.29
CA GLU A 253 1.19 20.52 -55.90
C GLU A 253 2.36 19.85 -55.18
N MET A 254 3.16 19.07 -55.91
CA MET A 254 4.38 18.45 -55.39
C MET A 254 5.49 19.47 -55.13
N ASP A 255 5.66 20.48 -56.00
CA ASP A 255 6.66 21.55 -55.83
C ASP A 255 6.33 22.48 -54.64
N LYS A 256 5.08 22.50 -54.17
CA LYS A 256 4.66 23.23 -52.96
C LYS A 256 5.01 22.48 -51.67
N ALA A 257 5.38 21.20 -51.75
CA ALA A 257 5.81 20.42 -50.59
C ALA A 257 7.34 20.56 -50.41
N PRO A 258 7.84 21.04 -49.25
CA PRO A 258 9.27 21.19 -49.01
C PRO A 258 10.04 19.86 -49.13
N ASP A 259 11.33 19.94 -49.48
CA ASP A 259 12.21 18.78 -49.67
C ASP A 259 12.42 17.94 -48.39
N ASP A 260 12.31 16.61 -48.54
CA ASP A 260 12.46 15.59 -47.49
C ASP A 260 13.76 15.70 -46.67
N VAL A 261 14.81 16.32 -47.23
CA VAL A 261 16.13 16.47 -46.57
C VAL A 261 16.06 17.39 -45.35
N LEU A 262 15.25 18.46 -45.40
CA LEU A 262 15.11 19.39 -44.27
C LEU A 262 14.27 18.80 -43.13
N LEU A 263 13.26 17.98 -43.48
CA LEU A 263 12.38 17.33 -42.51
C LEU A 263 13.07 16.14 -41.82
N ALA A 264 13.95 15.40 -42.51
CA ALA A 264 14.69 14.28 -41.94
C ALA A 264 15.52 14.67 -40.70
N HIS A 265 16.18 15.83 -40.74
CA HIS A 265 16.93 16.35 -39.59
C HIS A 265 16.01 16.68 -38.40
N VAL A 266 14.84 17.27 -38.66
CA VAL A 266 13.87 17.61 -37.59
C VAL A 266 13.26 16.34 -36.97
N TYR A 267 12.97 15.32 -37.78
CA TYR A 267 12.51 14.01 -37.26
C TYR A 267 13.58 13.34 -36.41
N GLN A 268 14.85 13.40 -36.82
CA GLN A 268 15.97 12.86 -36.05
C GLN A 268 16.12 13.60 -34.71
N GLU A 269 16.08 14.94 -34.71
CA GLU A 269 16.13 15.74 -33.47
C GLU A 269 14.97 15.43 -32.51
N ILE A 270 13.76 15.23 -33.03
CA ILE A 270 12.59 14.83 -32.23
C ILE A 270 12.82 13.44 -31.62
N HIS A 271 13.29 12.48 -32.42
CA HIS A 271 13.51 11.11 -31.94
C HIS A 271 14.62 11.05 -30.88
N GLU A 272 15.70 11.81 -31.06
CA GLU A 272 16.78 11.93 -30.07
C GLU A 272 16.28 12.58 -28.77
N ALA A 273 15.53 13.69 -28.87
CA ALA A 273 14.96 14.35 -27.69
C ALA A 273 13.91 13.48 -26.96
N GLN A 274 13.10 12.71 -27.69
CA GLN A 274 12.15 11.76 -27.10
C GLN A 274 12.86 10.62 -26.37
N ALA A 275 13.95 10.09 -26.93
CA ALA A 275 14.75 9.07 -26.28
C ALA A 275 15.36 9.61 -24.97
N GLU A 276 15.95 10.82 -25.00
CA GLU A 276 16.51 11.45 -23.81
C GLU A 276 15.46 11.68 -22.70
N VAL A 277 14.26 12.17 -23.05
CA VAL A 277 13.17 12.35 -22.09
C VAL A 277 12.75 11.02 -21.48
N SER A 278 12.68 9.95 -22.28
CA SER A 278 12.32 8.61 -21.81
C SER A 278 13.34 8.05 -20.83
N ASP A 279 14.64 8.19 -21.13
CA ASP A 279 15.73 7.77 -20.24
C ASP A 279 15.71 8.53 -18.90
N LEU A 280 15.46 9.85 -18.95
CA LEU A 280 15.34 10.67 -17.74
C LEU A 280 14.12 10.30 -16.88
N ILE A 281 13.01 9.88 -17.49
CA ILE A 281 11.83 9.36 -16.76
C ILE A 281 12.17 8.05 -16.03
N LEU A 282 12.94 7.15 -16.67
CA LEU A 282 13.39 5.91 -16.05
C LEU A 282 14.35 6.17 -14.87
N GLU A 283 15.27 7.12 -15.02
CA GLU A 283 16.15 7.56 -13.92
C GLU A 283 15.33 8.16 -12.75
N GLU A 284 14.31 8.97 -13.05
CA GLU A 284 13.44 9.60 -12.04
C GLU A 284 12.71 8.54 -11.22
N SER A 285 12.20 7.49 -11.87
CA SER A 285 11.54 6.37 -11.20
C SER A 285 12.46 5.66 -10.22
N LYS A 286 13.73 5.41 -10.59
CA LYS A 286 14.72 4.74 -9.73
C LYS A 286 15.08 5.60 -8.51
N ILE A 287 15.27 6.91 -8.71
CA ILE A 287 15.54 7.85 -7.62
C ILE A 287 14.35 7.90 -6.66
N GLN A 288 13.12 7.93 -7.19
CA GLN A 288 11.91 7.97 -6.36
C GLN A 288 11.72 6.70 -5.54
N GLU A 289 12.04 5.52 -6.09
CA GLU A 289 12.07 4.26 -5.33
C GLU A 289 13.11 4.32 -4.20
N THR A 290 14.32 4.80 -4.50
CA THR A 290 15.41 4.96 -3.51
C THR A 290 14.97 5.87 -2.36
N ILE A 291 14.35 7.02 -2.66
CA ILE A 291 13.79 7.93 -1.65
C ILE A 291 12.78 7.20 -0.76
N GLY A 292 11.86 6.43 -1.34
CA GLY A 292 10.88 5.65 -0.59
C GLY A 292 11.52 4.65 0.38
N THR A 293 12.56 3.94 -0.08
CA THR A 293 13.29 2.98 0.78
C THR A 293 14.02 3.66 1.95
N LEU A 294 14.66 4.81 1.71
CA LEU A 294 15.35 5.58 2.74
C LEU A 294 14.36 6.13 3.78
N GLN A 295 13.25 6.70 3.33
CA GLN A 295 12.19 7.20 4.22
C GLN A 295 11.61 6.09 5.10
N TYR A 296 11.39 4.90 4.54
CA TYR A 296 10.94 3.74 5.30
C TYR A 296 11.95 3.36 6.39
N ARG A 297 13.24 3.25 6.04
CA ARG A 297 14.31 2.94 7.00
C ARG A 297 14.40 3.99 8.12
N ILE A 298 14.29 5.27 7.80
CA ILE A 298 14.26 6.35 8.80
C ILE A 298 13.07 6.16 9.76
N SER A 299 11.88 5.85 9.23
CA SER A 299 10.69 5.65 10.06
C SER A 299 10.80 4.46 11.02
N GLU A 300 11.45 3.38 10.60
CA GLU A 300 11.76 2.22 11.46
C GLU A 300 12.74 2.59 12.57
N THR A 301 13.84 3.29 12.26
CA THR A 301 14.79 3.74 13.29
C THR A 301 14.14 4.68 14.32
N ASP A 302 13.19 5.53 13.89
CA ASP A 302 12.44 6.40 14.80
C ASP A 302 11.52 5.61 15.74
N ARG A 303 10.91 4.54 15.25
CA ARG A 303 10.10 3.63 16.07
C ARG A 303 10.97 2.91 17.09
N GLU A 304 12.13 2.41 16.68
CA GLU A 304 13.10 1.77 17.59
C GLU A 304 13.54 2.72 18.70
N LEU A 305 13.91 3.97 18.36
CA LEU A 305 14.31 4.98 19.33
C LEU A 305 13.21 5.32 20.33
N ARG A 306 11.94 5.39 19.90
CA ARG A 306 10.80 5.60 20.81
C ARG A 306 10.68 4.46 21.84
N ILE A 307 10.71 3.22 21.37
CA ILE A 307 10.62 2.03 22.25
C ILE A 307 11.77 2.02 23.27
N MET A 308 12.99 2.35 22.84
CA MET A 308 14.16 2.42 23.72
C MET A 308 14.04 3.54 24.77
N ARG A 309 13.53 4.73 24.39
CA ARG A 309 13.27 5.84 25.33
C ARG A 309 12.25 5.47 26.40
N ASP A 310 11.16 4.82 26.03
CA ASP A 310 10.12 4.40 26.97
C ASP A 310 10.66 3.39 27.99
N LYS A 311 11.54 2.48 27.55
CA LYS A 311 12.25 1.55 28.44
C LYS A 311 13.17 2.28 29.43
N LEU A 312 13.90 3.29 28.96
CA LEU A 312 14.80 4.08 29.79
C LEU A 312 14.06 4.81 30.92
N ILE A 313 12.92 5.43 30.61
CA ILE A 313 12.09 6.15 31.59
C ILE A 313 11.59 5.19 32.69
N LYS A 314 11.13 3.99 32.30
CA LYS A 314 10.68 2.97 33.26
C LYS A 314 11.82 2.54 34.19
N LEU A 315 13.01 2.31 33.66
CA LEU A 315 14.19 1.94 34.47
C LEU A 315 14.57 3.05 35.47
N GLN A 316 14.55 4.32 35.06
CA GLN A 316 14.86 5.44 35.97
C GLN A 316 13.82 5.61 37.08
N SER A 317 12.54 5.38 36.79
CA SER A 317 11.48 5.45 37.80
C SER A 317 11.61 4.36 38.88
N ALA A 318 12.11 3.17 38.51
CA ALA A 318 12.37 2.09 39.44
C ALA A 318 13.51 2.43 40.40
N GLU A 319 14.61 2.98 39.87
CA GLU A 319 15.78 3.40 40.65
C GLU A 319 15.43 4.47 41.70
N HIS A 320 14.57 5.44 41.35
CA HIS A 320 14.09 6.45 42.30
C HIS A 320 13.25 5.84 43.44
N ASN A 321 12.38 4.88 43.13
CA ASN A 321 11.54 4.22 44.13
C ASN A 321 12.37 3.37 45.09
N LEU A 322 13.46 2.77 44.62
CA LEU A 322 14.39 2.03 45.47
C LEU A 322 15.14 2.93 46.47
N ASP A 323 15.62 4.10 46.03
CA ASP A 323 16.24 5.07 46.94
C ASP A 323 15.26 5.49 48.04
N LEU A 324 14.01 5.79 47.66
CA LEU A 324 12.97 6.18 48.60
C LEU A 324 12.69 5.07 49.63
N ALA A 325 12.50 3.84 49.17
CA ALA A 325 12.22 2.69 50.04
C ALA A 325 13.37 2.43 51.03
N SER A 326 14.62 2.51 50.58
CA SER A 326 15.81 2.35 51.44
C SER A 326 15.89 3.42 52.52
N ARG A 327 15.62 4.68 52.16
CA ARG A 327 15.59 5.81 53.11
C ARG A 327 14.44 5.67 54.11
N SER A 328 13.27 5.21 53.67
CA SER A 328 12.12 4.96 54.55
C SER A 328 12.44 3.91 55.63
N LEU A 329 13.17 2.83 55.31
CA LEU A 329 13.60 1.85 56.31
C LEU A 329 14.53 2.45 57.38
N LEU A 330 15.48 3.29 56.97
CA LEU A 330 16.39 3.96 57.91
C LEU A 330 15.62 4.85 58.89
N VAL A 331 14.64 5.60 58.39
CA VAL A 331 13.78 6.46 59.21
C VAL A 331 12.93 5.63 60.16
N LEU A 332 12.32 4.53 59.69
CA LEU A 332 11.50 3.65 60.52
C LEU A 332 12.29 3.01 61.66
N LYS A 333 13.53 2.57 61.40
CA LYS A 333 14.42 2.04 62.44
C LYS A 333 14.74 3.08 63.51
N THR A 334 15.09 4.29 63.07
CA THR A 334 15.39 5.41 63.99
C THR A 334 14.17 5.76 64.84
N TYR A 335 12.98 5.73 64.24
CA TYR A 335 11.72 5.97 64.93
C TYR A 335 11.38 4.84 65.93
N GLU A 336 11.59 3.58 65.57
CA GLU A 336 11.40 2.43 66.46
C GLU A 336 12.26 2.55 67.72
N ASP A 337 13.56 2.82 67.55
CA ASP A 337 14.52 2.97 68.64
C ASP A 337 14.12 4.11 69.59
N ALA A 338 13.69 5.25 69.05
CA ALA A 338 13.22 6.38 69.84
C ALA A 338 11.94 6.04 70.61
N LEU A 339 10.97 5.37 69.96
CA LEU A 339 9.70 5.01 70.57
C LEU A 339 9.88 4.00 71.71
N VAL A 340 10.75 3.00 71.54
CA VAL A 340 11.08 2.02 72.59
C VAL A 340 11.63 2.72 73.83
N ARG A 341 12.60 3.63 73.66
CA ARG A 341 13.20 4.38 74.78
C ARG A 341 12.15 5.19 75.54
N THR A 342 11.31 5.93 74.82
CA THR A 342 10.23 6.72 75.44
C THR A 342 9.27 5.84 76.22
N LYS A 343 8.81 4.72 75.64
CA LYS A 343 7.87 3.82 76.32
C LYS A 343 8.47 3.13 77.55
N ILE A 344 9.78 2.83 77.56
CA ILE A 344 10.46 2.28 78.73
C ILE A 344 10.55 3.32 79.85
N GLN A 345 10.90 4.57 79.54
CA GLN A 345 10.90 5.67 80.51
C GLN A 345 9.51 5.89 81.13
N ASP A 346 8.46 5.87 80.31
CA ASP A 346 7.08 5.94 80.79
C ASP A 346 6.76 4.80 81.77
N ILE A 347 7.18 3.56 81.45
CA ILE A 347 6.99 2.40 82.32
C ILE A 347 7.72 2.59 83.65
N GLU A 348 9.00 2.96 83.64
CA GLU A 348 9.80 3.21 84.85
C GLU A 348 9.13 4.22 85.79
N GLU A 349 8.68 5.35 85.24
CA GLU A 349 8.01 6.41 86.00
C GLU A 349 6.69 5.92 86.59
N LYS A 350 5.89 5.20 85.79
CA LYS A 350 4.60 4.65 86.24
C LYS A 350 4.77 3.58 87.31
N ILE A 351 5.76 2.69 87.23
CA ILE A 351 6.00 1.67 88.27
C ILE A 351 6.31 2.36 89.60
N VAL A 352 7.20 3.35 89.62
CA VAL A 352 7.57 4.08 90.85
C VAL A 352 6.34 4.75 91.47
N ARG A 353 5.51 5.41 90.65
CA ARG A 353 4.28 6.06 91.11
C ARG A 353 3.25 5.07 91.64
N SER A 354 3.00 3.99 90.90
CA SER A 354 2.05 2.94 91.26
C SER A 354 2.49 2.23 92.55
N PHE A 355 3.77 1.86 92.67
CA PHE A 355 4.28 1.17 93.85
C PHE A 355 4.19 2.03 95.12
N ASN A 356 4.60 3.30 95.04
CA ASN A 356 4.54 4.21 96.19
C ASN A 356 3.11 4.59 96.57
N THR A 357 2.16 4.57 95.63
CA THR A 357 0.73 4.74 95.95
C THR A 357 0.21 3.56 96.76
N LEU A 358 0.61 2.33 96.38
CA LEU A 358 0.12 1.10 97.00
C LEU A 358 0.85 0.69 98.28
N CYS A 359 2.00 1.30 98.59
CA CYS A 359 2.78 0.98 99.78
C CYS A 359 2.65 2.09 100.83
N HIS A 360 2.14 1.75 102.01
CA HIS A 360 1.88 2.70 103.12
C HIS A 360 3.15 3.21 103.84
N LYS A 361 4.32 2.62 103.58
CA LYS A 361 5.60 3.15 104.09
C LYS A 361 6.13 4.23 103.14
N SER A 362 6.31 5.43 103.67
CA SER A 362 6.78 6.63 102.96
C SER A 362 7.93 6.35 101.96
N ARG A 363 7.64 6.44 100.66
CA ARG A 363 8.61 6.52 99.55
C ARG A 363 9.75 5.49 99.63
N LEU A 364 9.41 4.21 99.70
CA LEU A 364 10.43 3.15 99.72
C LEU A 364 11.28 3.12 98.44
N LEU A 365 10.66 3.43 97.30
CA LEU A 365 11.24 3.35 95.97
C LEU A 365 11.34 4.76 95.35
N SER A 366 12.53 5.18 94.96
CA SER A 366 12.76 6.49 94.32
C SER A 366 12.86 6.39 92.81
N ARG A 367 13.46 5.30 92.31
CA ARG A 367 13.76 5.11 90.89
C ARG A 367 13.80 3.62 90.57
N ILE A 368 13.33 3.29 89.37
CA ILE A 368 13.56 2.01 88.72
C ILE A 368 14.27 2.30 87.41
N THR A 369 15.24 1.46 87.06
CA THR A 369 15.84 1.45 85.73
C THR A 369 15.64 0.08 85.10
N ILE A 370 15.23 0.06 83.84
CA ILE A 370 15.07 -1.10 82.98
C ILE A 370 16.19 -1.07 81.95
N ASP A 371 17.00 -2.11 81.92
CA ASP A 371 18.01 -2.26 80.88
C ASP A 371 17.34 -2.52 79.52
N LEU A 372 17.82 -1.85 78.46
CA LEU A 372 17.18 -1.95 77.14
C LEU A 372 17.59 -3.22 76.36
N ASP A 373 18.67 -3.89 76.77
CA ASP A 373 19.20 -5.08 76.09
C ASP A 373 18.60 -6.36 76.67
N ASP A 374 18.51 -6.48 77.99
CA ASP A 374 18.01 -7.68 78.67
C ASP A 374 16.71 -7.49 79.48
N TYR A 375 16.18 -6.26 79.53
CA TYR A 375 14.99 -5.89 80.33
C TYR A 375 15.13 -6.18 81.83
N SER A 376 16.36 -6.30 82.33
CA SER A 376 16.61 -6.46 83.76
C SER A 376 16.23 -5.21 84.54
N LEU A 377 15.66 -5.42 85.73
CA LEU A 377 15.13 -4.38 86.59
C LEU A 377 16.10 -4.09 87.73
N SER A 378 16.45 -2.82 87.92
CA SER A 378 17.19 -2.36 89.10
C SER A 378 16.35 -1.35 89.88
N LEU A 379 16.10 -1.66 91.16
CA LEU A 379 15.31 -0.85 92.07
C LEU A 379 16.22 -0.01 92.97
N TYR A 380 15.87 1.25 93.20
CA TYR A 380 16.64 2.17 94.04
C TYR A 380 15.77 2.80 95.13
N SER A 381 16.30 2.85 96.34
CA SER A 381 15.65 3.50 97.49
C SER A 381 15.80 5.02 97.45
N THR A 382 15.13 5.74 98.35
CA THR A 382 15.26 7.21 98.53
C THR A 382 16.67 7.69 98.86
N ASN A 383 17.52 6.81 99.41
CA ASN A 383 18.94 7.07 99.63
C ASN A 383 19.85 6.58 98.48
N ASP A 384 19.28 6.34 97.30
CA ASP A 384 19.93 5.82 96.08
C ASP A 384 20.68 4.47 96.25
N LYS A 385 20.32 3.70 97.28
CA LYS A 385 20.81 2.33 97.47
C LYS A 385 20.03 1.36 96.61
N LYS A 386 20.74 0.44 95.93
CA LYS A 386 20.14 -0.65 95.17
C LYS A 386 19.39 -1.60 96.12
N ILE A 387 18.15 -1.91 95.78
CA ILE A 387 17.27 -2.84 96.51
C ILE A 387 17.19 -4.13 95.70
N PHE A 388 17.44 -5.27 96.33
CA PHE A 388 17.15 -6.55 95.70
C PHE A 388 15.71 -6.96 95.98
N LEU A 389 15.06 -7.63 95.03
CA LEU A 389 13.70 -8.15 95.22
C LEU A 389 13.61 -9.12 96.41
N SER A 390 14.70 -9.79 96.78
CA SER A 390 14.81 -10.63 97.97
C SER A 390 14.70 -9.87 99.29
N ASP A 391 15.00 -8.57 99.28
CA ASP A 391 15.02 -7.72 100.47
C ASP A 391 13.62 -7.19 100.83
N LEU A 392 12.67 -7.31 99.89
CA LEU A 392 11.27 -6.95 100.08
C LEU A 392 10.52 -8.06 100.84
N SER A 393 9.61 -7.68 101.73
CA SER A 393 8.71 -8.62 102.38
C SER A 393 7.80 -9.35 101.37
N ALA A 394 7.15 -10.44 101.80
CA ALA A 394 6.22 -11.16 100.94
C ALA A 394 5.09 -10.26 100.38
N GLY A 395 4.53 -9.36 101.21
CA GLY A 395 3.52 -8.40 100.78
C GLY A 395 4.06 -7.32 99.84
N GLU A 396 5.23 -6.74 100.14
CA GLU A 396 5.86 -5.72 99.28
C GLU A 396 6.25 -6.27 97.90
N ARG A 397 6.72 -7.51 97.82
CA ARG A 397 6.97 -8.19 96.54
C ARG A 397 5.69 -8.34 95.71
N GLN A 398 4.57 -8.63 96.37
CA GLN A 398 3.28 -8.78 95.68
C GLN A 398 2.75 -7.43 95.19
N LEU A 399 2.85 -6.37 95.99
CA LEU A 399 2.53 -5.00 95.57
C LEU A 399 3.43 -4.51 94.43
N TYR A 400 4.70 -4.90 94.43
CA TYR A 400 5.60 -4.61 93.33
C TYR A 400 5.09 -5.23 92.02
N VAL A 401 4.75 -6.52 92.02
CA VAL A 401 4.18 -7.19 90.83
C VAL A 401 2.89 -6.52 90.36
N ILE A 402 2.02 -6.13 91.29
CA ILE A 402 0.77 -5.41 90.97
C ILE A 402 1.06 -4.03 90.38
N SER A 403 2.02 -3.29 90.94
CA SER A 403 2.43 -1.97 90.43
C SER A 403 3.04 -2.04 89.03
N LEU A 404 3.80 -3.10 88.73
CA LEU A 404 4.33 -3.39 87.40
C LEU A 404 3.21 -3.63 86.40
N LEU A 405 2.22 -4.45 86.78
CA LEU A 405 1.04 -4.69 85.94
C LEU A 405 0.25 -3.40 85.70
N TRP A 406 0.07 -2.58 86.75
CA TRP A 406 -0.63 -1.30 86.65
C TRP A 406 0.08 -0.34 85.67
N ALA A 407 1.40 -0.22 85.82
CA ALA A 407 2.23 0.65 84.97
C ALA A 407 2.20 0.21 83.51
N LEU A 408 2.37 -1.10 83.25
CA LEU A 408 2.25 -1.66 81.89
C LEU A 408 0.88 -1.36 81.28
N ARG A 409 -0.18 -1.37 82.09
CA ARG A 409 -1.53 -1.08 81.60
C ARG A 409 -1.74 0.38 81.27
N GLN A 410 -1.24 1.28 82.10
CA GLN A 410 -1.30 2.72 81.87
C GLN A 410 -0.53 3.14 80.61
N VAL A 411 0.61 2.49 80.30
CA VAL A 411 1.43 2.82 79.12
C VAL A 411 0.92 2.15 77.84
N SER A 412 0.20 1.03 77.96
CA SER A 412 -0.29 0.27 76.80
C SER A 412 -1.45 0.96 76.07
N GLU A 413 -2.15 1.93 76.68
CA GLU A 413 -3.32 2.64 76.11
C GLU A 413 -4.42 1.72 75.53
N LYS A 414 -4.44 0.44 75.93
CA LYS A 414 -5.40 -0.55 75.46
C LYS A 414 -6.40 -0.88 76.55
N ASP A 415 -7.68 -0.72 76.21
CA ASP A 415 -8.79 -1.17 77.03
C ASP A 415 -8.91 -2.69 76.96
N ILE A 416 -8.25 -3.41 77.87
CA ILE A 416 -8.54 -4.84 78.05
C ILE A 416 -9.04 -5.14 79.47
N PRO A 417 -10.04 -6.03 79.64
CA PRO A 417 -10.58 -6.37 80.95
C PRO A 417 -9.54 -7.05 81.83
N LEU A 418 -9.62 -6.84 83.15
CA LEU A 418 -8.76 -7.47 84.14
C LEU A 418 -9.55 -8.49 84.95
N PHE A 419 -9.02 -9.70 85.03
CA PHE A 419 -9.55 -10.78 85.86
C PHE A 419 -8.54 -11.07 86.97
N VAL A 420 -8.98 -11.01 88.23
CA VAL A 420 -8.11 -11.25 89.38
C VAL A 420 -8.74 -12.32 90.25
N ASP A 421 -7.99 -13.41 90.43
CA ASP A 421 -8.35 -14.48 91.35
C ASP A 421 -7.65 -14.24 92.69
N THR A 422 -8.38 -14.38 93.78
CA THR A 422 -7.91 -14.15 95.16
C THR A 422 -7.27 -12.75 95.36
N PRO A 423 -8.04 -11.65 95.22
CA PRO A 423 -7.50 -10.29 95.04
C PRO A 423 -6.63 -9.77 96.19
N VAL A 424 -6.79 -10.32 97.38
CA VAL A 424 -6.13 -9.86 98.62
C VAL A 424 -5.34 -10.99 99.31
N ALA A 425 -5.25 -12.17 98.70
CA ALA A 425 -4.56 -13.30 99.32
C ALA A 425 -3.08 -12.98 99.60
N LYS A 426 -2.63 -13.34 100.82
CA LYS A 426 -1.25 -13.16 101.34
C LYS A 426 -0.84 -11.70 101.60
N LEU A 427 -1.81 -10.78 101.62
CA LEU A 427 -1.62 -9.40 102.04
C LEU A 427 -2.18 -9.20 103.46
N ASP A 428 -1.65 -8.23 104.18
CA ASP A 428 -2.25 -7.77 105.44
C ASP A 428 -3.48 -6.90 105.17
N GLU A 429 -4.28 -6.64 106.20
CA GLU A 429 -5.53 -5.87 106.10
C GLU A 429 -5.31 -4.49 105.48
N LEU A 430 -4.17 -3.86 105.78
CA LEU A 430 -3.84 -2.51 105.31
C LEU A 430 -3.54 -2.49 103.81
N HIS A 431 -2.68 -3.39 103.31
CA HIS A 431 -2.38 -3.47 101.88
C HIS A 431 -3.60 -3.95 101.07
N GLY A 432 -4.45 -4.80 101.66
CA GLY A 432 -5.72 -5.19 101.06
C GLY A 432 -6.65 -4.00 100.82
N TRP A 433 -6.80 -3.13 101.82
CA TRP A 433 -7.59 -1.90 101.70
C TRP A 433 -7.06 -0.99 100.58
N GLN A 434 -5.73 -0.81 100.50
CA GLN A 434 -5.10 0.03 99.46
C GLN A 434 -5.36 -0.50 98.05
N LEU A 435 -5.35 -1.81 97.84
CA LEU A 435 -5.70 -2.39 96.54
C LEU A 435 -7.16 -2.14 96.16
N MET A 436 -8.07 -2.28 97.13
CA MET A 436 -9.50 -2.02 96.94
C MET A 436 -9.83 -0.57 96.62
N HIS A 437 -9.12 0.37 97.27
CA HIS A 437 -9.36 1.79 97.10
C HIS A 437 -8.62 2.41 95.90
N ASP A 438 -7.32 2.10 95.73
CA ASP A 438 -6.45 2.83 94.80
C ASP A 438 -6.17 2.09 93.48
N PHE A 439 -6.10 0.75 93.51
CA PHE A 439 -5.72 -0.05 92.35
C PHE A 439 -6.92 -0.51 91.52
N PHE A 440 -7.81 -1.33 92.09
CA PHE A 440 -8.91 -1.95 91.33
C PHE A 440 -9.83 -0.94 90.64
N PRO A 441 -10.18 0.21 91.24
CA PRO A 441 -11.02 1.20 90.57
C PRO A 441 -10.34 1.91 89.39
N ARG A 442 -9.01 1.81 89.26
CA ARG A 442 -8.20 2.63 88.32
C ARG A 442 -7.32 1.83 87.36
N VAL A 443 -7.26 0.51 87.49
CA VAL A 443 -6.37 -0.33 86.66
C VAL A 443 -6.95 -0.64 85.28
N SER A 444 -8.28 -0.69 85.14
CA SER A 444 -8.96 -1.04 83.91
C SER A 444 -10.41 -0.54 83.95
N ASN A 445 -11.01 -0.29 82.77
CA ASN A 445 -12.45 0.04 82.67
C ASN A 445 -13.34 -1.13 83.12
N GLN A 446 -12.86 -2.37 83.04
CA GLN A 446 -13.56 -3.55 83.54
C GLN A 446 -12.61 -4.39 84.38
N VAL A 447 -13.02 -4.63 85.62
CA VAL A 447 -12.31 -5.48 86.58
C VAL A 447 -13.29 -6.52 87.14
N ILE A 448 -12.90 -7.78 87.11
CA ILE A 448 -13.66 -8.91 87.64
C ILE A 448 -12.81 -9.57 88.72
N LEU A 449 -13.30 -9.53 89.96
CA LEU A 449 -12.62 -10.08 91.14
C LEU A 449 -13.29 -11.39 91.56
N PHE A 450 -12.51 -12.45 91.73
CA PHE A 450 -12.94 -13.71 92.33
C PHE A 450 -12.32 -13.80 93.72
N ALA A 451 -13.15 -13.77 94.77
CA ALA A 451 -12.67 -13.75 96.15
C ALA A 451 -13.42 -14.77 97.01
N HIS A 452 -12.70 -15.35 97.97
CA HIS A 452 -13.31 -16.21 98.98
C HIS A 452 -13.79 -15.41 100.18
N THR A 453 -14.76 -15.94 100.93
CA THR A 453 -15.30 -15.30 102.16
C THR A 453 -14.22 -15.03 103.22
N LYS A 454 -13.10 -15.78 103.20
CA LYS A 454 -11.96 -15.59 104.10
C LYS A 454 -11.05 -14.41 103.71
N GLU A 455 -11.14 -13.93 102.47
CA GLU A 455 -10.29 -12.87 101.92
C GLU A 455 -11.00 -11.50 101.93
N MET A 456 -12.32 -11.50 102.09
CA MET A 456 -13.18 -10.33 102.08
C MET A 456 -13.92 -10.24 103.42
N ASP A 457 -13.27 -9.66 104.43
CA ASP A 457 -13.92 -9.39 105.71
C ASP A 457 -15.03 -8.31 105.57
N ASN A 458 -15.80 -8.09 106.64
CA ASN A 458 -16.90 -7.13 106.60
C ASN A 458 -16.44 -5.68 106.35
N GLY A 459 -15.20 -5.32 106.68
CA GLY A 459 -14.66 -3.99 106.42
C GLY A 459 -14.28 -3.81 104.96
N LEU A 460 -13.55 -4.77 104.40
CA LEU A 460 -13.10 -4.78 103.01
C LEU A 460 -14.28 -4.91 102.03
N LEU A 461 -15.33 -5.65 102.41
CA LEU A 461 -16.59 -5.73 101.65
C LEU A 461 -17.33 -4.38 101.60
N GLN A 462 -17.31 -3.60 102.68
CA GLN A 462 -17.91 -2.27 102.69
C GLN A 462 -17.16 -1.31 101.77
N GLU A 463 -15.82 -1.37 101.79
CA GLU A 463 -14.97 -0.55 100.92
C GLU A 463 -15.14 -0.92 99.43
N ALA A 464 -15.20 -2.23 99.15
CA ALA A 464 -15.47 -2.72 97.81
C ALA A 464 -16.82 -2.21 97.26
N ALA A 465 -17.84 -2.07 98.11
CA ALA A 465 -19.20 -1.72 97.68
C ALA A 465 -19.27 -0.35 96.99
N PHE A 466 -18.41 0.61 97.37
CA PHE A 466 -18.34 1.95 96.74
C PHE A 466 -17.89 1.89 95.27
N TYR A 467 -17.15 0.86 94.88
CA TYR A 467 -16.58 0.71 93.54
C TYR A 467 -17.15 -0.50 92.78
N THR A 468 -18.07 -1.25 93.39
CA THR A 468 -18.62 -2.48 92.82
C THR A 468 -19.92 -2.21 92.09
N ALA A 469 -19.92 -2.39 90.77
CA ALA A 469 -21.15 -2.30 89.96
C ALA A 469 -22.09 -3.48 90.20
N ARG A 470 -21.56 -4.70 90.36
CA ARG A 470 -22.34 -5.93 90.57
C ARG A 470 -21.58 -6.91 91.46
N ARG A 471 -22.29 -7.57 92.37
CA ARG A 471 -21.75 -8.64 93.21
C ARG A 471 -22.50 -9.94 92.96
N TYR A 472 -21.74 -11.02 92.77
CA TYR A 472 -22.28 -12.38 92.64
C TYR A 472 -21.81 -13.23 93.80
N LYS A 473 -22.76 -13.72 94.60
CA LYS A 473 -22.49 -14.69 95.67
C LYS A 473 -22.75 -16.09 95.15
N LEU A 474 -21.72 -16.92 95.22
CA LEU A 474 -21.78 -18.33 94.83
C LEU A 474 -21.92 -19.17 96.11
N ASP A 475 -23.08 -19.79 96.30
CA ASP A 475 -23.35 -20.66 97.45
C ASP A 475 -23.51 -22.10 96.98
N PHE A 476 -22.66 -23.00 97.49
CA PHE A 476 -22.70 -24.40 97.11
C PHE A 476 -23.66 -25.16 98.02
N ASP A 477 -24.77 -25.64 97.45
CA ASP A 477 -25.73 -26.47 98.15
C ASP A 477 -25.23 -27.92 98.16
N ASP A 478 -24.66 -28.34 99.28
CA ASP A 478 -24.04 -29.67 99.43
C ASP A 478 -25.06 -30.81 99.34
N THR A 479 -26.34 -30.53 99.64
CA THR A 479 -27.43 -31.52 99.54
C THR A 479 -27.88 -31.73 98.10
N ARG A 480 -27.94 -30.66 97.30
CA ARG A 480 -28.37 -30.70 95.89
C ARG A 480 -27.21 -30.79 94.90
N LYS A 481 -25.96 -30.79 95.39
CA LYS A 481 -24.71 -30.80 94.62
C LYS A 481 -24.70 -29.77 93.48
N ARG A 482 -25.20 -28.57 93.75
CA ARG A 482 -25.30 -27.48 92.78
C ARG A 482 -24.90 -26.14 93.40
N THR A 483 -24.25 -25.29 92.63
CA THR A 483 -23.96 -23.91 93.04
C THR A 483 -25.14 -23.01 92.69
N GLN A 484 -25.69 -22.32 93.68
CA GLN A 484 -26.69 -21.28 93.47
C GLN A 484 -25.97 -19.93 93.36
N VAL A 485 -26.32 -19.15 92.34
CA VAL A 485 -25.75 -17.81 92.13
C VAL A 485 -26.80 -16.79 92.57
N GLN A 486 -26.47 -15.96 93.55
CA GLN A 486 -27.29 -14.84 93.98
C GLN A 486 -26.61 -13.54 93.53
N CYS A 487 -27.35 -12.72 92.78
CA CYS A 487 -26.89 -11.38 92.42
C CYS A 487 -27.35 -10.43 93.52
N GLU A 488 -26.40 -9.78 94.19
CA GLU A 488 -26.66 -8.74 95.17
C GLU A 488 -26.41 -7.38 94.48
N GLU A 489 -27.40 -6.49 94.51
CA GLU A 489 -27.22 -5.10 94.06
C GLU A 489 -26.50 -4.30 95.17
N SER A 490 -25.53 -3.46 94.79
CA SER A 490 -24.75 -2.69 95.76
C SER A 490 -25.66 -1.68 96.49
N PRO A 491 -25.57 -1.55 97.84
CA PRO A 491 -26.46 -0.69 98.63
C PRO A 491 -26.14 0.82 98.57
N VAL A 492 -25.13 1.26 97.81
CA VAL A 492 -24.74 2.67 97.73
C VAL A 492 -25.41 3.36 96.53
N SER A 493 -26.50 4.07 96.81
CA SER A 493 -27.14 5.02 95.90
C SER A 493 -26.35 6.32 95.84
N GLY A 494 -25.43 6.44 94.87
CA GLY A 494 -24.76 7.71 94.59
C GLY A 494 -23.68 7.60 93.52
N LEU A 495 -23.89 8.29 92.40
CA LEU A 495 -22.95 8.49 91.28
C LEU A 495 -22.56 7.24 90.46
N LEU A 496 -23.41 6.92 89.48
CA LEU A 496 -22.99 6.27 88.24
C LEU A 496 -22.21 7.26 87.37
N ILE A 497 -20.89 7.36 87.54
CA ILE A 497 -19.95 7.82 86.49
C ILE A 497 -18.64 7.02 86.61
N ARG A 498 -18.52 5.90 85.90
CA ARG A 498 -17.73 5.76 84.65
C ARG A 498 -17.91 4.38 84.04
#